data_AF-A0A524ID80-F1
#
_entry.id   AF-A0A524ID80-F1
#
_cell.length_a   1.000
_cell.length_b   1.000
_cell.length_c   1.000
_cell.angle_alpha   90.00
_cell.angle_beta   90.00
_cell.angle_gamma   90.00
#
_symmetry.space_group_name_H-M   'P 1'
#
loop_
_entity.id
_entity.type
_entity.pdbx_description
1 polymer ?
#
loop_
_entity_poly.entity_id
_entity_poly.type
_entity_poly.pdbx_seq_one_letter_code
_entity_poly.pdbx_strand_id
1 'polypeptide(L)' 'MTEIRMDAAYIPSEDVVAREIEGELIIVPLAAGIGDLEDELYTLNETGKALWARLDGKSTLTEI' A
#
# COMPACT_ATOMS: atom_id res chain seq x y z
N MET A 1 13.02 11.79 0.50
CA MET A 1 11.61 11.48 0.17
C MET A 1 11.50 11.59 -1.34
N THR A 2 11.14 10.51 -2.02
CA THR A 2 11.03 10.49 -3.49
C THR A 2 9.74 11.21 -3.90
N GLU A 3 9.79 11.97 -4.98
CA GLU A 3 8.63 12.69 -5.50
C GLU A 3 7.65 11.73 -6.19
N ILE A 4 6.35 11.88 -5.94
CA ILE A 4 5.30 11.10 -6.59
C ILE A 4 5.07 11.66 -8.00
N ARG A 5 5.04 10.80 -9.01
CA ARG A 5 4.90 11.17 -10.42
C ARG A 5 3.60 10.61 -11.00
N MET A 6 2.81 11.48 -11.61
CA MET A 6 1.49 11.11 -12.16
C MET A 6 1.59 10.22 -13.41
N ASP A 7 2.71 10.25 -14.12
CA ASP A 7 3.00 9.46 -15.33
C ASP A 7 3.70 8.13 -15.03
N ALA A 8 3.92 7.80 -13.75
CA ALA A 8 4.56 6.56 -13.33
C ALA A 8 3.53 5.50 -12.92
N ALA A 9 3.87 4.23 -13.14
CA ALA A 9 3.13 3.09 -12.63
C ALA A 9 3.73 2.63 -11.29
N TYR A 10 2.86 2.30 -10.33
CA TYR A 10 3.22 1.89 -8.98
C TYR A 10 2.66 0.50 -8.68
N ILE A 11 3.37 -0.24 -7.82
CA ILE A 11 2.98 -1.55 -7.31
C ILE A 11 3.28 -1.59 -5.80
N PRO A 12 2.47 -2.30 -4.98
CA PRO A 12 2.82 -2.56 -3.59
C PRO A 12 4.21 -3.17 -3.46
N SER A 13 4.94 -2.74 -2.42
CA SER A 13 6.25 -3.33 -2.10
C SER A 13 6.11 -4.79 -1.70
N GLU A 14 7.05 -5.63 -2.11
CA GLU A 14 7.15 -7.02 -1.63
C GLU A 14 7.49 -7.10 -0.13
N ASP A 15 8.03 -6.03 0.43
CA ASP A 15 8.31 -5.89 1.87
C ASP A 15 7.07 -5.49 2.68
N VAL A 16 5.87 -5.64 2.12
CA VAL A 16 4.59 -5.29 2.78
C VAL A 16 3.57 -6.40 2.52
N VAL A 17 2.83 -6.76 3.58
CA VAL A 17 1.66 -7.64 3.50
C VAL A 17 0.40 -6.79 3.62
N ALA A 18 -0.50 -6.89 2.65
CA ALA A 18 -1.82 -6.29 2.71
C ALA A 18 -2.90 -7.37 2.79
N ARG A 19 -3.84 -7.25 3.73
CA ARG A 19 -4.95 -8.19 3.90
C ARG A 19 -6.25 -7.49 4.24
N GLU A 20 -7.34 -7.93 3.63
CA GLU A 20 -8.68 -7.44 3.96
C GLU A 20 -9.26 -8.24 5.14
N ILE A 21 -9.70 -7.52 6.19
CA ILE A 21 -10.33 -8.06 7.39
C ILE A 21 -11.54 -7.19 7.71
N GLU A 22 -12.72 -7.81 7.79
CA GLU A 22 -14.00 -7.11 8.08
C GLU A 22 -14.29 -5.91 7.14
N GLY A 23 -13.82 -5.99 5.89
CA GLY A 23 -13.98 -4.93 4.90
C GLY A 23 -12.94 -3.82 5.01
N GLU A 24 -12.02 -3.86 5.98
CA GLU A 24 -10.90 -2.93 6.06
C GLU A 24 -9.64 -3.55 5.47
N LEU A 25 -8.83 -2.76 4.75
CA LEU A 25 -7.54 -3.21 4.25
C LEU A 25 -6.46 -2.84 5.25
N ILE A 26 -5.83 -3.86 5.82
CA ILE A 26 -4.73 -3.74 6.78
C ILE A 26 -3.42 -3.97 6.06
N ILE A 27 -2.45 -3.07 6.28
CA ILE A 27 -1.12 -3.07 5.66
C ILE A 27 -0.07 -3.20 6.76
N VAL A 28 0.80 -4.21 6.61
CA VAL A 28 1.83 -4.59 7.58
C VAL A 28 3.20 -4.63 6.90
N PRO A 29 4.15 -3.75 7.26
CA PRO A 29 5.53 -3.83 6.78
C PRO A 29 6.25 -5.07 7.32
N LEU A 30 6.96 -5.80 6.45
CA LEU A 30 7.75 -6.99 6.81
C LEU A 30 9.12 -6.63 7.39
N ALA A 31 9.65 -5.44 7.05
CA ALA A 31 11.03 -5.04 7.33
C ALA A 31 11.27 -4.47 8.74
N ALA A 32 10.22 -4.21 9.52
CA ALA A 32 10.44 -3.71 10.87
C ALA A 32 11.03 -4.85 11.72
N GLY A 33 12.09 -4.55 12.47
CA GLY A 33 12.85 -5.52 13.24
C GLY A 33 12.15 -5.86 14.55
N ILE A 34 12.42 -7.06 15.07
CA ILE A 34 11.97 -7.53 16.40
C ILE A 34 12.35 -6.47 17.46
N GLY A 35 11.40 -5.63 17.87
CA GLY A 35 11.62 -4.64 18.94
C GLY A 35 10.88 -3.31 18.84
N ASP A 36 10.53 -2.82 17.64
CA ASP A 36 9.80 -1.53 17.42
C ASP A 36 8.54 -1.68 16.54
N LEU A 37 8.22 -2.93 16.20
CA LEU A 37 7.32 -3.39 15.13
C LEU A 37 5.82 -3.33 15.44
N GLU A 38 5.43 -3.22 16.70
CA GLU A 38 4.07 -3.58 17.11
C GLU A 38 3.02 -2.49 16.78
N ASP A 39 3.45 -1.27 16.42
CA ASP A 39 2.55 -0.10 16.31
C ASP A 39 2.30 0.43 14.89
N GLU A 40 2.97 -0.06 13.85
CA GLU A 40 2.83 0.49 12.48
C GLU A 40 1.88 -0.34 11.60
N LEU A 41 0.66 -0.57 12.10
CA LEU A 41 -0.44 -1.04 11.27
C LEU A 41 -1.09 0.14 10.57
N TYR A 42 -1.14 0.09 9.24
CA TYR A 42 -1.85 1.08 8.45
C TYR A 42 -3.15 0.50 7.93
N THR A 43 -4.18 1.34 7.87
CA THR A 43 -5.44 1.02 7.21
C THR A 43 -5.73 2.01 6.09
N LEU A 44 -6.44 1.56 5.06
CA LEU A 44 -6.95 2.43 4.00
C LEU A 44 -8.46 2.59 4.12
N ASN A 45 -8.93 3.82 3.89
CA ASN A 45 -10.34 4.07 3.65
C ASN A 45 -10.80 3.47 2.30
N GLU A 46 -12.10 3.57 1.98
CA GLU A 46 -12.66 3.03 0.73
C GLU A 46 -11.93 3.51 -0.53
N THR A 47 -11.65 4.80 -0.62
CA THR A 47 -10.94 5.36 -1.78
C THR A 47 -9.51 4.80 -1.88
N GLY A 48 -8.78 4.75 -0.76
CA GLY A 48 -7.44 4.19 -0.72
C GLY A 48 -7.42 2.72 -1.10
N LYS A 49 -8.40 1.92 -0.66
CA LYS A 49 -8.57 0.53 -1.06
C LYS A 49 -8.79 0.37 -2.57
N ALA A 50 -9.64 1.22 -3.15
CA ALA A 50 -9.90 1.22 -4.58
C ALA A 50 -8.63 1.58 -5.40
N LEU A 51 -7.83 2.54 -4.90
CA LEU A 51 -6.52 2.86 -5.50
C LEU A 51 -5.56 1.67 -5.37
N TRP A 52 -5.42 1.10 -4.16
CA TRP A 52 -4.51 -0.01 -3.87
C TRP A 52 -4.74 -1.21 -4.77
N ALA A 53 -6.01 -1.57 -5.02
CA ALA A 53 -6.38 -2.67 -5.92
C ALA A 53 -5.97 -2.46 -7.39
N ARG A 54 -5.67 -1.21 -7.79
CA ARG A 54 -5.28 -0.83 -9.15
C ARG A 54 -3.79 -0.54 -9.30
N LEU A 55 -3.04 -0.50 -8.20
CA LEU A 55 -1.57 -0.38 -8.23
C LEU A 55 -0.94 -1.70 -8.70
N ASP A 56 -0.94 -1.94 -9.99
CA ASP A 56 -0.54 -3.20 -10.63
C ASP A 56 0.85 -3.15 -11.29
N GLY A 57 1.55 -2.02 -11.16
CA GLY A 57 2.84 -1.77 -11.82
C GLY A 57 2.75 -1.59 -13.35
N LYS A 58 1.54 -1.48 -13.91
CA LYS A 58 1.28 -1.31 -15.35
C LYS A 58 0.53 -0.02 -15.66
N SER A 59 -0.52 0.26 -14.89
CA SER A 59 -1.33 1.47 -15.01
C SER A 59 -0.61 2.65 -14.35
N THR A 60 -0.53 3.78 -15.04
CA THR A 60 0.02 5.02 -14.47
C THR A 60 -0.94 5.62 -13.45
N LEU A 61 -0.42 6.41 -12.51
CA LEU A 61 -1.25 7.06 -11.49
C LEU A 61 -2.31 8.01 -12.07
N THR A 62 -2.11 8.54 -13.28
CA THR A 62 -3.11 9.36 -14.01
C THR A 62 -4.31 8.54 -14.50
N GLU A 63 -4.10 7.27 -14.82
CA GLU A 63 -5.15 6.37 -15.33
C GLU A 63 -6.00 5.76 -14.20
N ILE A 64 -5.48 5.81 -12.97
CA ILE A 64 -6.12 5.30 -11.77
C ILE A 64 -7.08 6.35 -11.19
#